data_AF-A6NWC4-F1
#
_entry.id   AF-A6NWC4-F1
#
_cell.length_a   1.000
_cell.length_b   1.000
_cell.length_c   1.000
_cell.angle_alpha   90.00
_cell.angle_beta   90.00
_cell.angle_gamma   90.00
#
_symmetry.space_group_name_H-M   'P 1'
#
loop_
_entity.id
_entity.type
_entity.pdbx_description
1 polymer ?
#
loop_
_entity_poly.entity_id
_entity_poly.type
_entity_poly.pdbx_seq_one_letter_code
_entity_poly.pdbx_strand_id
1 'polypeptide(L)'
;MREIRDVDIVIVDEAHRLYTESLEKVERWVKRAKTICLFSYDAGQTLSASENRRRTADAIDVLCENNIYKLTNKIRTNKELALFITCLRDLSKYRDNYTFPHVKIIYEPDKEAALLRAKGLEKEGYTYISFTPSFYNHELDYQQSEYNTHNVIGQEFDGVCMLLDYNWRYENGRLKGLVHPNPDYLFTKLLYQGLTRVRRKLALVVCSESVLEGILLLLQNS
;
A
#
# COMPACT_ATOMS: atom_id res chain seq x y z
N MET A 1 -16.16 5.38 28.31
CA MET A 1 -14.83 4.79 28.06
C MET A 1 -14.31 4.25 29.38
N ARG A 2 -14.02 2.94 29.46
CA ARG A 2 -13.30 2.38 30.62
C ARG A 2 -11.92 3.05 30.69
N GLU A 3 -11.59 3.59 31.84
CA GLU A 3 -10.26 4.14 32.09
C GLU A 3 -9.27 2.97 32.18
N ILE A 4 -8.36 2.86 31.21
CA ILE A 4 -7.30 1.86 31.23
C ILE A 4 -6.33 2.27 32.33
N ARG A 5 -6.17 1.41 33.34
CA ARG A 5 -5.24 1.59 34.46
C ARG A 5 -4.17 0.51 34.37
N ASP A 6 -2.99 0.82 34.90
CA ASP A 6 -1.84 -0.10 34.99
C ASP A 6 -1.32 -0.58 33.63
N VAL A 7 -0.72 0.33 32.87
CA VAL A 7 -0.05 0.06 31.58
C VAL A 7 1.42 0.40 31.71
N ASP A 8 2.28 -0.56 31.41
CA ASP A 8 3.75 -0.38 31.43
C ASP A 8 4.28 0.19 30.11
N ILE A 9 3.66 -0.20 28.99
CA ILE A 9 4.08 0.16 27.64
C ILE A 9 2.86 0.38 26.75
N VAL A 10 2.87 1.50 26.02
CA VAL A 10 1.97 1.77 24.89
C VAL A 10 2.74 1.56 23.60
N ILE A 11 2.14 0.85 22.65
CA ILE A 11 2.69 0.72 21.30
C ILE A 11 1.70 1.32 20.32
N VAL A 12 2.18 2.26 19.51
CA VAL A 12 1.42 2.89 18.45
C VAL A 12 2.07 2.53 17.13
N ASP A 13 1.41 1.66 16.37
CA ASP A 13 1.86 1.27 15.05
C ASP A 13 1.35 2.25 13.97
N GLU A 14 2.11 2.36 12.87
CA GLU A 14 1.81 3.25 11.73
C GLU A 14 1.53 4.72 12.16
N ALA A 15 2.27 5.19 13.16
CA ALA A 15 1.99 6.42 13.91
C ALA A 15 2.05 7.70 13.05
N HIS A 16 2.78 7.70 11.93
CA HIS A 16 2.78 8.82 10.96
C HIS A 16 1.39 9.11 10.39
N ARG A 17 0.44 8.19 10.54
CA ARG A 17 -0.93 8.34 10.03
C ARG A 17 -1.89 8.97 11.04
N LEU A 18 -1.47 9.09 12.31
CA LEU A 18 -2.30 9.72 13.34
C LEU A 18 -2.65 11.16 12.93
N TYR A 19 -3.90 11.52 13.24
CA TYR A 19 -4.31 12.92 13.30
C TYR A 19 -3.61 13.61 14.46
N THR A 20 -3.35 14.91 14.32
CA THR A 20 -2.68 15.72 15.32
C THR A 20 -3.36 15.61 16.68
N GLU A 21 -4.68 15.68 16.71
CA GLU A 21 -5.47 15.58 17.95
C GLU A 21 -5.36 14.20 18.61
N SER A 22 -5.18 13.14 17.81
CA SER A 22 -4.96 11.79 18.34
C SER A 22 -3.57 11.64 18.93
N LEU A 23 -2.54 12.17 18.25
CA LEU A 23 -1.17 12.19 18.76
C LEU A 23 -1.10 12.95 20.09
N GLU A 24 -1.70 14.13 20.17
CA GLU A 24 -1.77 14.92 21.42
C GLU A 24 -2.50 14.18 22.55
N LYS A 25 -3.57 13.44 22.23
CA LYS A 25 -4.29 12.63 23.23
C LYS A 25 -3.40 11.50 23.76
N VAL A 26 -2.69 10.80 22.88
CA VAL A 26 -1.73 9.76 23.26
C VAL A 26 -0.64 10.36 24.15
N GLU A 27 -0.02 11.46 23.72
CA GLU A 27 1.03 12.15 24.47
C GLU A 27 0.56 12.55 25.88
N ARG A 28 -0.59 13.24 25.98
CA ARG A 28 -1.16 13.65 27.28
C ARG A 28 -1.42 12.46 28.18
N TRP A 29 -1.96 11.38 27.63
CA TRP A 29 -2.27 10.19 28.40
C TRP A 29 -1.00 9.49 28.90
N VAL A 30 0.00 9.31 28.03
CA VAL A 30 1.30 8.69 28.35
C VAL A 30 2.02 9.46 29.45
N LYS A 31 2.07 10.80 29.33
CA LYS A 31 2.67 11.69 30.36
C LYS A 31 1.95 11.56 31.70
N ARG A 32 0.61 11.48 31.71
CA ARG A 32 -0.19 11.33 32.93
C ARG A 32 -0.02 9.95 33.57
N ALA A 33 0.03 8.90 32.76
CA ALA A 33 0.20 7.52 33.20
C ALA A 33 1.65 7.19 33.60
N LYS A 34 2.62 8.03 33.22
CA LYS A 34 4.07 7.80 33.43
C LYS A 34 4.54 6.46 32.85
N THR A 35 4.05 6.13 31.65
CA THR A 35 4.35 4.88 30.93
C THR A 35 5.32 5.13 29.78
N ILE A 36 6.00 4.08 29.31
CA ILE A 36 6.77 4.14 28.07
C ILE A 36 5.81 4.09 26.87
N CYS A 37 6.09 4.85 25.82
CA CYS A 37 5.36 4.79 24.56
C CYS A 37 6.33 4.56 23.40
N LEU A 38 6.06 3.56 22.57
CA LEU A 38 6.82 3.23 21.38
C LEU A 38 6.00 3.56 20.13
N PHE A 39 6.54 4.44 19.30
CA PHE A 39 5.96 4.78 17.99
C PHE A 39 6.69 4.02 16.89
N SER A 40 5.95 3.30 16.06
CA SER A 40 6.41 2.72 14.80
C SER A 40 5.84 3.55 13.66
N TYR A 41 6.67 4.00 12.71
CA TYR A 41 6.21 4.83 11.57
C TYR A 41 7.16 4.75 10.37
N ASP A 42 6.64 5.10 9.18
CA ASP A 42 7.39 5.28 7.94
C ASP A 42 6.84 6.50 7.19
N ALA A 43 7.56 7.62 7.26
CA ALA A 43 7.17 8.89 6.63
C ALA A 43 7.01 8.78 5.09
N GLY A 44 7.63 7.78 4.44
CA GLY A 44 7.45 7.53 3.01
C GLY A 44 6.09 6.91 2.67
N GLN A 45 5.47 6.20 3.64
CA GLN A 45 4.22 5.45 3.49
C GLN A 45 2.98 6.24 3.92
N THR A 46 2.84 7.47 3.45
CA THR A 46 1.58 8.22 3.50
C THR A 46 0.69 7.86 2.30
N LEU A 47 -0.62 7.76 2.47
CA LEU A 47 -1.61 7.49 1.44
C LEU A 47 -2.34 8.74 0.93
N SER A 48 -2.28 9.84 1.69
CA SER A 48 -3.01 11.06 1.36
C SER A 48 -2.16 12.33 1.41
N ALA A 49 -2.59 13.37 0.69
CA ALA A 49 -1.97 14.68 0.75
C ALA A 49 -2.16 15.32 2.14
N SER A 50 -3.30 15.09 2.80
CA SER A 50 -3.52 15.52 4.19
C SER A 50 -2.57 14.85 5.17
N GLU A 51 -2.26 13.57 5.00
CA GLU A 51 -1.24 12.89 5.82
C GLU A 51 0.15 13.53 5.65
N ASN A 52 0.54 13.86 4.42
CA ASN A 52 1.81 14.58 4.18
C ASN A 52 1.81 15.99 4.80
N ARG A 53 0.70 16.72 4.68
CA ARG A 53 0.59 18.09 5.22
C ARG A 53 0.64 18.12 6.75
N ARG A 54 0.12 17.09 7.42
CA ARG A 54 0.12 16.99 8.89
C ARG A 54 1.51 16.89 9.49
N ARG A 55 2.49 16.35 8.75
CA ARG A 55 3.87 16.17 9.24
C ARG A 55 3.94 15.45 10.60
N THR A 56 3.06 14.47 10.79
CA THR A 56 2.95 13.72 12.05
C THR A 56 4.27 13.00 12.40
N ALA A 57 5.01 12.52 11.41
CA ALA A 57 6.33 11.93 11.61
C ALA A 57 7.31 12.94 12.24
N ASP A 58 7.38 14.16 11.70
CA ASP A 58 8.22 15.23 12.24
C ASP A 58 7.81 15.60 13.68
N ALA A 59 6.51 15.60 13.97
CA ALA A 59 6.01 15.83 15.33
C ALA A 59 6.41 14.69 16.30
N ILE A 60 6.38 13.43 15.85
CA ILE A 60 6.87 12.29 16.62
C ILE A 60 8.37 12.40 16.86
N ASP A 61 9.15 12.82 15.87
CA ASP A 61 10.60 13.04 16.01
C ASP A 61 10.89 14.06 17.12
N VAL A 62 10.17 15.19 17.12
CA VAL A 62 10.29 16.21 18.18
C VAL A 62 9.91 15.64 19.55
N LEU A 63 8.85 14.82 19.62
CA LEU A 63 8.40 14.20 20.88
C LEU A 63 9.38 13.17 21.44
N CYS A 64 10.07 12.42 20.58
CA CYS A 64 10.97 11.34 20.98
C CYS A 64 12.42 11.81 21.20
N GLU A 65 12.74 13.02 20.74
CA GLU A 65 14.05 13.66 20.82
C GLU A 65 15.17 12.72 20.32
N ASN A 66 16.02 12.21 21.22
CA ASN A 66 17.15 11.35 20.88
C ASN A 66 16.80 9.86 20.82
N ASN A 67 15.57 9.46 21.15
CA ASN A 67 15.13 8.07 21.21
C ASN A 67 14.54 7.58 19.87
N ILE A 68 15.20 7.90 18.76
CA ILE A 68 14.75 7.55 17.41
C ILE A 68 15.69 6.50 16.83
N TYR A 69 15.13 5.35 16.46
CA TYR A 69 15.88 4.21 15.94
C TYR A 69 15.43 3.88 14.52
N LYS A 70 16.31 4.10 13.54
CA LYS A 70 16.00 3.84 12.13
C LYS A 70 16.34 2.41 11.75
N LEU A 71 15.34 1.66 11.31
CA LEU A 71 15.53 0.34 10.71
C LEU A 71 15.93 0.51 9.24
N THR A 72 17.11 0.02 8.86
CA THR A 72 17.64 0.12 7.49
C THR A 72 17.43 -1.14 6.65
N ASN A 73 17.28 -2.29 7.30
CA ASN A 73 17.14 -3.58 6.63
C ASN A 73 15.67 -3.95 6.44
N LYS A 74 15.28 -4.22 5.20
CA LYS A 74 13.96 -4.77 4.87
C LYS A 74 13.98 -6.29 5.09
N ILE A 75 13.29 -6.75 6.13
CA ILE A 75 13.13 -8.19 6.43
C ILE A 75 11.90 -8.78 5.71
N ARG A 76 10.93 -7.93 5.32
CA ARG A 76 9.55 -8.34 4.98
C ARG A 76 9.29 -8.68 3.51
N THR A 77 10.27 -8.76 2.62
CA THR A 77 9.94 -8.84 1.19
C THR A 77 10.75 -9.89 0.45
N ASN A 78 10.03 -10.78 -0.25
CA ASN A 78 10.62 -11.57 -1.34
C ASN A 78 11.31 -10.58 -2.29
N LYS A 79 12.65 -10.69 -2.40
CA LYS A 79 13.49 -9.76 -3.16
C LYS A 79 13.01 -9.62 -4.62
N GLU A 80 12.53 -10.71 -5.19
CA GLU A 80 11.94 -10.76 -6.52
C GLU A 80 10.70 -9.86 -6.60
N LEU A 81 9.72 -10.04 -5.71
CA LEU A 81 8.47 -9.26 -5.73
C LEU A 81 8.73 -7.78 -5.43
N ALA A 82 9.66 -7.48 -4.52
CA ALA A 82 10.10 -6.10 -4.26
C ALA A 82 10.67 -5.45 -5.53
N LEU A 83 11.49 -6.21 -6.27
CA LEU A 83 12.11 -5.77 -7.51
C LEU A 83 11.06 -5.61 -8.61
N PHE A 84 10.12 -6.55 -8.73
CA PHE A 84 8.99 -6.45 -9.67
C PHE A 84 8.18 -5.19 -9.43
N ILE A 85 7.75 -4.93 -8.19
CA ILE A 85 6.98 -3.72 -7.83
C ILE A 85 7.79 -2.45 -8.14
N THR A 86 9.11 -2.49 -7.95
CA THR A 86 10.01 -1.39 -8.30
C THR A 86 10.06 -1.13 -9.81
N CYS A 87 10.12 -2.18 -10.63
CA CYS A 87 10.14 -2.09 -12.08
C CYS A 87 8.76 -1.74 -12.65
N LEU A 88 7.68 -2.29 -12.08
CA LEU A 88 6.30 -1.94 -12.39
C LEU A 88 6.07 -0.44 -12.28
N ARG A 89 6.61 0.20 -11.24
CA ARG A 89 6.53 1.66 -11.04
C ARG A 89 7.30 2.45 -12.09
N ASP A 90 8.49 1.99 -12.43
CA ASP A 90 9.44 2.71 -13.28
C ASP A 90 10.22 1.69 -14.11
N LEU A 91 9.81 1.57 -15.39
CA LEU A 91 10.35 0.59 -16.33
C LEU A 91 11.85 0.79 -16.55
N SER A 92 12.41 1.99 -16.32
CA SER A 92 13.85 2.25 -16.41
C SER A 92 14.68 1.48 -15.38
N LYS A 93 14.04 0.91 -14.35
CA LYS A 93 14.69 0.10 -13.32
C LYS A 93 14.87 -1.35 -13.72
N TYR A 94 14.19 -1.81 -14.77
CA TYR A 94 14.33 -3.16 -15.29
C TYR A 94 15.73 -3.40 -15.87
N ARG A 95 16.19 -4.64 -15.78
CA ARG A 95 17.44 -5.13 -16.36
C ARG A 95 17.17 -6.52 -16.92
N ASP A 96 17.82 -6.86 -18.03
CA ASP A 96 17.56 -8.09 -18.79
C ASP A 96 17.86 -9.38 -18.01
N ASN A 97 18.57 -9.31 -16.90
CA ASN A 97 18.84 -10.46 -16.04
C ASN A 97 17.79 -10.68 -14.94
N TYR A 98 16.72 -9.88 -14.89
CA TYR A 98 15.65 -10.03 -13.91
C TYR A 98 14.61 -11.03 -14.38
N THR A 99 14.12 -11.84 -13.45
CA THR A 99 13.03 -12.81 -13.68
C THR A 99 12.00 -12.68 -12.57
N PHE A 100 10.72 -12.91 -12.90
CA PHE A 100 9.61 -12.73 -11.97
C PHE A 100 8.67 -13.97 -11.95
N PRO A 101 9.19 -15.18 -11.67
CA PRO A 101 8.41 -16.42 -11.71
C PRO A 101 7.21 -16.48 -10.76
N HIS A 102 7.18 -15.66 -9.70
CA HIS A 102 6.07 -15.60 -8.75
C HIS A 102 5.06 -14.50 -9.07
N VAL A 103 5.15 -13.90 -10.26
CA VAL A 103 4.21 -12.88 -10.76
C VAL A 103 3.34 -13.46 -11.86
N LYS A 104 2.02 -13.37 -11.68
CA LYS A 104 1.00 -13.77 -12.65
C LYS A 104 0.36 -12.51 -13.24
N ILE A 105 0.36 -12.36 -14.56
CA ILE A 105 -0.35 -11.28 -15.25
C ILE A 105 -1.53 -11.86 -16.02
N ILE A 106 -2.69 -11.24 -15.86
CA ILE A 106 -3.93 -11.63 -16.53
C ILE A 106 -4.43 -10.41 -17.28
N TYR A 107 -4.58 -10.52 -18.59
CA TYR A 107 -5.23 -9.49 -19.39
C TYR A 107 -6.71 -9.81 -19.52
N GLU A 108 -7.56 -8.83 -19.20
CA GLU A 108 -9.01 -8.90 -19.38
C GLU A 108 -9.55 -7.48 -19.62
N PRO A 109 -9.87 -7.11 -20.87
CA PRO A 109 -10.27 -5.74 -21.21
C PRO A 109 -11.66 -5.36 -20.66
N ASP A 110 -12.56 -6.32 -20.44
CA ASP A 110 -13.84 -6.00 -19.82
C ASP A 110 -13.68 -5.82 -18.30
N LYS A 111 -14.05 -4.64 -17.77
CA LYS A 111 -13.81 -4.31 -16.35
C LYS A 111 -14.54 -5.25 -15.39
N GLU A 112 -15.77 -5.65 -15.73
CA GLU A 112 -16.58 -6.53 -14.89
C GLU A 112 -16.04 -7.97 -14.91
N ALA A 113 -15.68 -8.48 -16.08
CA ALA A 113 -14.99 -9.76 -16.23
C ALA A 113 -13.64 -9.75 -15.52
N ALA A 114 -12.90 -8.65 -15.58
CA ALA A 114 -11.60 -8.49 -14.91
C ALA A 114 -11.76 -8.56 -13.39
N LEU A 115 -12.78 -7.91 -12.84
CA LEU A 115 -13.12 -8.03 -11.42
C LEU A 115 -13.48 -9.47 -11.02
N LEU A 116 -14.31 -10.14 -11.82
CA LEU A 116 -14.67 -11.54 -11.57
C LEU A 116 -13.45 -12.46 -11.60
N ARG A 117 -12.51 -12.23 -12.53
CA ARG A 117 -11.23 -12.95 -12.56
C ARG A 117 -10.40 -12.66 -11.33
N ALA A 118 -10.28 -11.40 -10.92
CA ALA A 118 -9.50 -11.01 -9.75
C ALA A 118 -10.01 -11.68 -8.47
N LYS A 119 -11.33 -11.62 -8.23
CA LYS A 119 -11.99 -12.31 -7.11
C LYS A 119 -11.87 -13.84 -7.23
N GLY A 120 -11.95 -14.38 -8.45
CA GLY A 120 -11.81 -15.81 -8.71
C GLY A 120 -10.46 -16.40 -8.28
N LEU A 121 -9.39 -15.59 -8.24
CA LEU A 121 -8.05 -16.02 -7.80
C LEU A 121 -7.97 -16.36 -6.31
N GLU A 122 -9.00 -16.03 -5.51
CA GLU A 122 -9.10 -16.51 -4.12
C GLU A 122 -9.04 -18.04 -4.04
N LYS A 123 -9.60 -18.75 -5.03
CA LYS A 123 -9.53 -20.22 -5.13
C LYS A 123 -8.11 -20.72 -5.36
N GLU A 124 -7.23 -19.89 -5.89
CA GLU A 124 -5.81 -20.17 -6.07
C GLU A 124 -4.97 -19.68 -4.88
N GLY A 125 -5.59 -19.16 -3.81
CA GLY A 125 -4.90 -18.66 -2.62
C GLY A 125 -4.30 -17.26 -2.80
N TYR A 126 -4.93 -16.40 -3.61
CA TYR A 126 -4.64 -14.97 -3.64
C TYR A 126 -5.68 -14.19 -2.85
N THR A 127 -5.27 -13.16 -2.14
CA THR A 127 -6.17 -12.17 -1.54
C THR A 127 -6.35 -11.01 -2.52
N TYR A 128 -7.57 -10.80 -3.01
CA TYR A 128 -7.89 -9.62 -3.80
C TYR A 128 -7.94 -8.38 -2.92
N ILE A 129 -7.12 -7.38 -3.23
CA ILE A 129 -7.08 -6.09 -2.52
C ILE A 129 -7.62 -5.03 -3.48
N SER A 130 -8.81 -4.50 -3.16
CA SER A 130 -9.42 -3.42 -3.91
C SER A 130 -8.82 -2.06 -3.55
N PHE A 131 -8.98 -1.07 -4.43
CA PHE A 131 -8.74 0.30 -4.02
C PHE A 131 -9.81 0.76 -3.04
N THR A 132 -9.44 1.71 -2.18
CA THR A 132 -10.40 2.29 -1.25
C THR A 132 -11.27 3.27 -2.01
N PRO A 133 -12.60 3.09 -2.02
CA PRO A 133 -13.50 3.99 -2.74
C PRO A 133 -13.51 5.39 -2.11
N SER A 134 -14.04 6.36 -2.85
CA SER A 134 -14.32 7.69 -2.31
C SER A 134 -15.71 7.71 -1.67
N PHE A 135 -15.87 8.37 -0.53
CA PHE A 135 -17.19 8.61 0.06
C PHE A 135 -18.07 9.54 -0.80
N TYR A 136 -17.49 10.27 -1.74
CA TYR A 136 -18.17 11.29 -2.55
C TYR A 136 -18.27 10.93 -4.04
N ASN A 137 -17.54 9.91 -4.49
CA ASN A 137 -17.55 9.48 -5.89
C ASN A 137 -17.40 7.95 -5.97
N HIS A 138 -18.41 7.31 -6.57
CA HIS A 138 -18.62 5.87 -6.61
C HIS A 138 -17.95 5.16 -7.79
N GLU A 139 -17.12 5.85 -8.58
CA GLU A 139 -16.43 5.28 -9.75
C GLU A 139 -15.56 4.05 -9.43
N LEU A 140 -15.14 3.87 -8.18
CA LEU A 140 -14.36 2.72 -7.72
C LEU A 140 -15.18 1.68 -6.94
N ASP A 141 -16.47 1.93 -6.67
CA ASP A 141 -17.29 1.08 -5.82
C ASP A 141 -17.50 -0.32 -6.41
N TYR A 142 -17.48 -0.44 -7.73
CA TYR A 142 -17.56 -1.73 -8.41
C TYR A 142 -16.44 -2.68 -7.97
N GLN A 143 -15.25 -2.15 -7.63
CA GLN A 143 -14.12 -2.96 -7.16
C GLN A 143 -14.23 -3.39 -5.70
N GLN A 144 -15.23 -2.93 -4.94
CA GLN A 144 -15.27 -3.15 -3.50
C GLN A 144 -15.18 -4.63 -3.13
N SER A 145 -14.38 -4.90 -2.10
CA SER A 145 -14.16 -6.22 -1.54
C SER A 145 -13.93 -6.15 -0.02
N GLU A 146 -13.78 -7.32 0.61
CA GLU A 146 -13.45 -7.43 2.04
C GLU A 146 -12.15 -6.70 2.38
N TYR A 147 -11.15 -6.78 1.48
CA TYR A 147 -9.83 -6.17 1.66
C TYR A 147 -9.65 -4.98 0.72
N ASN A 148 -9.36 -3.81 1.27
CA ASN A 148 -9.03 -2.62 0.51
C ASN A 148 -7.74 -1.98 1.01
N THR A 149 -7.14 -1.11 0.20
CA THR A 149 -5.87 -0.46 0.52
C THR A 149 -5.87 0.25 1.88
N HIS A 150 -6.99 0.77 2.39
CA HIS A 150 -7.05 1.36 3.73
C HIS A 150 -7.23 0.34 4.86
N ASN A 151 -7.81 -0.84 4.66
CA ASN A 151 -8.04 -1.80 5.76
C ASN A 151 -6.96 -2.88 5.88
N VAL A 152 -6.16 -3.12 4.84
CA VAL A 152 -5.03 -4.08 4.84
C VAL A 152 -3.76 -3.53 5.49
N ILE A 153 -3.81 -2.35 6.12
CA ILE A 153 -2.66 -1.74 6.80
C ILE A 153 -2.17 -2.67 7.91
N GLY A 154 -0.85 -2.84 8.03
CA GLY A 154 -0.23 -3.76 8.99
C GLY A 154 -0.44 -5.25 8.70
N GLN A 155 -1.27 -5.61 7.72
CA GLN A 155 -1.52 -7.00 7.33
C GLN A 155 -0.55 -7.43 6.22
N GLU A 156 -0.34 -8.74 6.07
CA GLU A 156 0.44 -9.34 4.99
C GLU A 156 -0.26 -10.64 4.52
N PHE A 157 -0.15 -10.95 3.23
CA PHE A 157 -0.80 -12.10 2.60
C PHE A 157 0.21 -12.90 1.79
N ASP A 158 0.05 -14.23 1.79
CA ASP A 158 0.91 -15.11 1.00
C ASP A 158 0.76 -14.85 -0.51
N GLY A 159 -0.48 -14.65 -0.98
CA GLY A 159 -0.78 -14.23 -2.34
C GLY A 159 -1.55 -12.91 -2.36
N VAL A 160 -1.17 -11.98 -3.22
CA VAL A 160 -1.92 -10.72 -3.42
C VAL A 160 -2.38 -10.61 -4.87
N CYS A 161 -3.62 -10.20 -5.08
CA CYS A 161 -4.16 -9.83 -6.38
C CYS A 161 -4.64 -8.38 -6.37
N MET A 162 -4.30 -7.60 -7.39
CA MET A 162 -4.88 -6.27 -7.62
C MET A 162 -5.32 -6.10 -9.08
N LEU A 163 -6.34 -5.28 -9.30
CA LEU A 163 -6.91 -4.95 -10.60
C LEU A 163 -6.42 -3.57 -11.07
N LEU A 164 -5.70 -3.52 -12.19
CA LEU A 164 -5.31 -2.31 -12.90
C LEU A 164 -6.26 -2.07 -14.07
N ASP A 165 -7.34 -1.34 -13.83
CA ASP A 165 -8.31 -0.99 -14.86
C ASP A 165 -7.80 0.20 -15.73
N TYR A 166 -8.71 0.79 -16.52
CA TYR A 166 -8.39 1.94 -17.39
C TYR A 166 -7.97 3.23 -16.66
N ASN A 167 -7.90 3.25 -15.33
CA ASN A 167 -7.35 4.37 -14.60
C ASN A 167 -5.81 4.42 -14.60
N TRP A 168 -5.14 3.42 -15.17
CA TRP A 168 -3.68 3.30 -15.16
C TRP A 168 -3.10 3.50 -16.56
N ARG A 169 -1.94 4.15 -16.62
CA ARG A 169 -1.14 4.27 -17.85
C ARG A 169 0.34 4.47 -17.54
N TYR A 170 1.20 4.13 -18.47
CA TYR A 170 2.61 4.54 -18.42
C TYR A 170 2.79 5.93 -19.03
N GLU A 171 3.51 6.80 -18.33
CA GLU A 171 3.99 8.09 -18.83
C GLU A 171 5.50 8.16 -18.65
N ASN A 172 6.25 8.27 -19.76
CA ASN A 172 7.72 8.28 -19.75
C ASN A 172 8.33 7.10 -18.96
N GLY A 173 7.77 5.90 -19.16
CA GLY A 173 8.18 4.68 -18.46
C GLY A 173 7.77 4.60 -16.99
N ARG A 174 6.98 5.54 -16.47
CA ARG A 174 6.48 5.51 -15.09
C ARG A 174 4.99 5.22 -15.03
N LEU A 175 4.59 4.29 -14.17
CA LEU A 175 3.17 3.95 -13.98
C LEU A 175 2.47 5.08 -13.21
N LYS A 176 1.43 5.63 -13.84
CA LYS A 176 0.60 6.71 -13.31
C LYS A 176 -0.84 6.25 -13.24
N GLY A 177 -1.48 6.56 -12.12
CA GLY A 177 -2.94 6.52 -12.01
C GLY A 177 -3.51 7.86 -12.45
N LEU A 178 -4.75 7.86 -12.94
CA LEU A 178 -5.58 9.05 -13.03
C LEU A 178 -5.76 9.70 -11.64
N VAL A 179 -6.35 10.89 -11.61
CA VAL A 179 -6.72 11.53 -10.34
C VAL A 179 -7.70 10.62 -9.62
N HIS A 180 -7.39 10.26 -8.37
CA HIS A 180 -8.29 9.44 -7.56
C HIS A 180 -9.60 10.21 -7.33
N PRO A 181 -10.78 9.54 -7.34
CA PRO A 181 -12.07 10.21 -7.14
C PRO A 181 -12.16 11.03 -5.84
N ASN A 182 -11.41 10.62 -4.82
CA ASN A 182 -11.03 11.48 -3.70
C ASN A 182 -9.67 12.14 -4.00
N PRO A 183 -9.61 13.47 -4.24
CA PRO A 183 -8.37 14.15 -4.64
C PRO A 183 -7.31 14.19 -3.53
N ASP A 184 -7.67 13.88 -2.27
CA ASP A 184 -6.69 13.77 -1.20
C ASP A 184 -5.89 12.46 -1.28
N TYR A 185 -6.42 11.41 -1.91
CA TYR A 185 -5.73 10.13 -2.02
C TYR A 185 -4.76 10.09 -3.20
N LEU A 186 -3.58 9.55 -2.94
CA LEU A 186 -2.54 9.38 -3.95
C LEU A 186 -2.67 7.99 -4.57
N PHE A 187 -3.33 7.90 -5.72
CA PHE A 187 -3.72 6.61 -6.32
C PHE A 187 -2.53 5.65 -6.49
N THR A 188 -1.40 6.16 -6.98
CA THR A 188 -0.15 5.40 -7.10
C THR A 188 0.34 4.87 -5.76
N LYS A 189 0.23 5.63 -4.68
CA LYS A 189 0.62 5.18 -3.34
C LYS A 189 -0.32 4.09 -2.80
N LEU A 190 -1.62 4.18 -3.08
CA LEU A 190 -2.58 3.13 -2.73
C LEU A 190 -2.21 1.81 -3.43
N LEU A 191 -1.86 1.86 -4.72
CA LEU A 191 -1.38 0.68 -5.44
C LEU A 191 -0.15 0.08 -4.75
N TYR A 192 0.88 0.88 -4.49
CA TYR A 192 2.10 0.34 -3.86
C TYR A 192 1.82 -0.25 -2.48
N GLN A 193 0.99 0.40 -1.68
CA GLN A 193 0.66 -0.08 -0.35
C GLN A 193 -0.09 -1.42 -0.40
N GLY A 194 -0.96 -1.64 -1.38
CA GLY A 194 -1.62 -2.92 -1.62
C GLY A 194 -0.63 -4.00 -2.11
N LEU A 195 0.18 -3.67 -3.11
CA LEU A 195 1.15 -4.61 -3.67
C LEU A 195 2.20 -5.06 -2.64
N THR A 196 2.65 -4.16 -1.76
CA THR A 196 3.67 -4.48 -0.75
C THR A 196 3.17 -5.39 0.37
N ARG A 197 1.88 -5.76 0.40
CA ARG A 197 1.33 -6.75 1.34
C ARG A 197 1.71 -8.18 0.98
N VAL A 198 2.29 -8.40 -0.20
CA VAL A 198 2.61 -9.72 -0.72
C VAL A 198 3.82 -10.36 -0.05
N ARG A 199 3.71 -11.65 0.31
CA ARG A 199 4.82 -12.44 0.86
C ARG A 199 5.40 -13.44 -0.14
N ARG A 200 4.56 -14.13 -0.92
CA ARG A 200 5.02 -15.27 -1.76
C ARG A 200 4.71 -15.14 -3.24
N LYS A 201 3.54 -14.65 -3.64
CA LYS A 201 3.13 -14.58 -5.06
C LYS A 201 2.21 -13.41 -5.34
N LEU A 202 2.37 -12.78 -6.51
CA LEU A 202 1.60 -11.61 -6.91
C LEU A 202 0.81 -11.91 -8.18
N ALA A 203 -0.43 -11.42 -8.26
CA ALA A 203 -1.22 -11.41 -9.48
C ALA A 203 -1.69 -9.99 -9.81
N LEU A 204 -1.59 -9.61 -11.07
CA LEU A 204 -2.21 -8.40 -11.61
C LEU A 204 -3.21 -8.77 -12.68
N VAL A 205 -4.44 -8.29 -12.53
CA VAL A 205 -5.42 -8.29 -13.62
C VAL A 205 -5.37 -6.91 -14.27
N VAL A 206 -5.20 -6.84 -15.58
CA VAL A 206 -4.95 -5.59 -16.32
C VAL A 206 -5.99 -5.45 -17.42
N CYS A 207 -6.66 -4.29 -17.50
CA CYS A 207 -7.62 -4.01 -18.57
C CYS A 207 -7.03 -3.23 -19.73
N SER A 208 -6.01 -2.40 -19.49
CA SER A 208 -5.43 -1.53 -20.52
C SER A 208 -4.30 -2.23 -21.28
N GLU A 209 -4.40 -2.25 -22.62
CA GLU A 209 -3.34 -2.77 -23.50
C GLU A 209 -2.01 -2.04 -23.30
N SER A 210 -2.03 -0.70 -23.19
CA SER A 210 -0.80 0.07 -23.01
C SER A 210 -0.10 -0.20 -21.68
N VAL A 211 -0.87 -0.50 -20.63
CA VAL A 211 -0.31 -0.94 -19.34
C VAL A 211 0.24 -2.36 -19.46
N LEU A 212 -0.49 -3.26 -20.14
CA LEU A 212 -0.04 -4.62 -20.40
C LEU A 212 1.29 -4.63 -21.16
N GLU A 213 1.42 -3.86 -22.24
CA GLU A 213 2.65 -3.75 -23.03
C GLU A 213 3.84 -3.35 -22.16
N GLY A 214 3.68 -2.35 -21.29
CA GLY A 214 4.72 -1.93 -20.36
C GLY A 214 5.10 -3.02 -19.36
N ILE A 215 4.13 -3.79 -18.86
CA ILE A 215 4.38 -4.92 -17.95
C ILE A 215 5.05 -6.09 -18.67
N LEU A 216 4.70 -6.37 -19.92
CA LEU A 216 5.29 -7.45 -20.70
C LEU A 216 6.80 -7.24 -20.94
N LEU A 217 7.27 -5.99 -21.00
CA LEU A 217 8.71 -5.69 -21.03
C LEU A 217 9.45 -6.27 -19.81
N LEU A 218 8.77 -6.39 -18.67
CA LEU A 218 9.34 -6.94 -17.44
C LEU A 218 9.40 -8.47 -17.45
N LEU A 219 8.63 -9.12 -18.32
CA LEU A 219 8.47 -10.58 -18.36
C LEU A 219 9.23 -11.26 -19.50
N GLN A 220 10.04 -10.51 -20.25
CA GLN A 220 10.73 -11.02 -21.45
C GLN A 220 11.69 -12.19 -21.18
N ASN A 221 12.08 -12.42 -19.92
CA ASN A 221 12.98 -13.50 -19.49
C ASN A 221 12.35 -14.48 -18.49
N SER A 222 11.01 -14.50 -18.37
CA SER A 222 10.28 -15.35 -17.41
C SER A 222 9.85 -16.69 -17.98
#